data_AF-E0VIG6-F1
#
_entry.id   AF-E0VIG6-F1
#
_cell.length_a   1.000
_cell.length_b   1.000
_cell.length_c   1.000
_cell.angle_alpha   90.00
_cell.angle_beta   90.00
_cell.angle_gamma   90.00
#
_symmetry.space_group_name_H-M   'P 1'
#
loop_
_entity.id
_entity.type
_entity.pdbx_description
1 polymer ?
#
loop_
_entity_poly.entity_id
_entity_poly.type
_entity_poly.pdbx_seq_one_letter_code
_entity_poly.pdbx_strand_id
1 'polypeptide(L)'
;MDSDAIISTSNEYNFTTDDTQTANVTLVSCSTCNRKFFPNRLVIHEKICKNKRKPQVFDIHAMRIRGTVMEKFKTQIKTEDKPIVKEVQCPTCSRTFNPEAAGRHIPICAKKVFKSSIDDNQYEYFKVTHH
;
A
#
# COMPACT_ATOMS: atom_id res chain seq x y z
N MET A 1 26.15 -36.67 -7.99
CA MET A 1 25.60 -36.90 -6.65
C MET A 1 25.69 -35.59 -5.93
N ASP A 2 24.69 -34.74 -6.08
CA ASP A 2 24.40 -33.65 -5.16
C ASP A 2 22.88 -33.48 -5.22
N SER A 3 22.24 -33.86 -4.13
CA SER A 3 20.80 -34.04 -3.98
C SER A 3 20.18 -32.74 -3.48
N ASP A 4 19.41 -32.07 -4.34
CA ASP A 4 18.63 -30.89 -3.95
C ASP A 4 17.52 -31.30 -2.98
N ALA A 5 17.67 -30.86 -1.73
CA ALA A 5 16.71 -31.08 -0.66
C ALA A 5 15.43 -30.26 -0.92
N ILE A 6 14.34 -30.95 -1.27
CA ILE A 6 13.00 -30.36 -1.29
C ILE A 6 12.59 -30.05 0.15
N ILE A 7 12.61 -28.75 0.50
CA ILE A 7 12.03 -28.23 1.73
C ILE A 7 10.51 -28.41 1.66
N SER A 8 10.03 -29.46 2.33
CA SER A 8 8.62 -29.70 2.63
C SER A 8 8.12 -28.61 3.59
N THR A 9 7.80 -27.45 3.02
CA THR A 9 6.98 -26.44 3.71
C THR A 9 5.57 -26.56 3.17
N SER A 10 4.73 -27.23 3.94
CA SER A 10 3.29 -27.34 3.75
C SER A 10 2.64 -25.96 3.81
N ASN A 11 2.70 -25.26 2.68
CA ASN A 11 1.82 -24.16 2.31
C ASN A 11 1.54 -24.31 0.82
N GLU A 12 0.82 -25.37 0.46
CA GLU A 12 0.18 -25.50 -0.85
C GLU A 12 -0.94 -24.46 -0.93
N TYR A 13 -0.57 -23.25 -1.35
CA TYR A 13 -1.53 -22.29 -1.87
C TYR A 13 -1.47 -22.37 -3.39
N ASN A 14 -2.31 -23.24 -3.95
CA ASN A 14 -2.53 -23.33 -5.38
C ASN A 14 -3.25 -22.07 -5.86
N PHE A 15 -2.55 -21.26 -6.64
CA PHE A 15 -3.09 -20.06 -7.29
C PHE A 15 -3.69 -20.46 -8.64
N THR A 16 -4.95 -20.91 -8.65
CA THR A 16 -5.73 -21.03 -9.88
C THR A 16 -6.32 -19.67 -10.20
N THR A 17 -5.77 -19.00 -11.22
CA THR A 17 -6.30 -17.76 -11.79
C THR A 17 -7.54 -18.05 -12.63
N ASP A 18 -8.63 -18.48 -12.00
CA ASP A 18 -9.96 -18.47 -12.63
C ASP A 18 -11.03 -18.70 -11.56
N ASP A 19 -11.50 -17.64 -10.90
CA ASP A 19 -12.82 -17.70 -10.25
C ASP A 19 -13.38 -16.30 -9.99
N THR A 20 -13.92 -15.67 -11.03
CA THR A 20 -14.94 -14.63 -10.85
C THR A 20 -16.27 -15.28 -10.47
N GLN A 21 -16.32 -15.95 -9.32
CA GLN A 21 -17.55 -16.38 -8.69
C GLN A 21 -17.72 -15.58 -7.40
N THR A 22 -18.42 -14.44 -7.55
CA THR A 22 -18.98 -13.71 -6.41
C THR A 22 -20.17 -14.53 -5.87
N ALA A 23 -19.85 -15.65 -5.24
CA ALA A 23 -20.82 -16.38 -4.44
C ALA A 23 -21.13 -15.54 -3.19
N ASN A 24 -22.38 -15.60 -2.73
CA ASN A 24 -22.93 -14.88 -1.59
C ASN A 24 -22.18 -15.24 -0.28
N VAL A 25 -21.01 -14.62 -0.04
CA VAL A 25 -20.20 -14.96 1.12
C VAL A 25 -20.58 -14.12 2.33
N THR A 26 -20.98 -14.81 3.40
CA THR A 26 -21.30 -14.19 4.69
C THR A 26 -20.00 -13.80 5.39
N LEU A 27 -19.78 -12.49 5.51
CA LEU A 27 -18.66 -11.94 6.27
C LEU A 27 -19.05 -11.77 7.75
N VAL A 28 -18.18 -12.25 8.63
CA VAL A 28 -18.36 -12.18 10.09
C VAL A 28 -17.42 -11.12 10.66
N SER A 29 -17.91 -10.30 11.58
CA SER A 29 -17.13 -9.25 12.24
C SER A 29 -16.35 -9.78 13.43
N CYS A 30 -15.08 -9.38 13.57
CA CYS A 30 -14.29 -9.64 14.78
C CYS A 30 -14.85 -8.88 15.99
N SER A 31 -15.08 -9.56 17.10
CA SER A 31 -15.58 -8.97 18.36
C SER A 31 -14.66 -7.90 18.99
N THR A 32 -13.36 -7.88 18.65
CA THR A 32 -12.37 -6.99 19.28
C THR A 32 -12.02 -5.75 18.43
N CYS A 33 -12.21 -5.81 17.11
CA CYS A 33 -11.89 -4.70 16.21
C CYS A 33 -12.97 -4.38 15.17
N ASN A 34 -14.08 -5.12 15.15
CA ASN A 34 -15.23 -4.97 14.26
C ASN A 34 -14.94 -5.03 12.75
N ARG A 35 -13.71 -5.39 12.34
CA ARG A 35 -13.38 -5.67 10.94
C ARG A 35 -14.07 -6.97 10.50
N LYS A 36 -14.58 -6.98 9.26
CA LYS A 36 -15.31 -8.10 8.67
C LYS A 36 -14.35 -9.04 7.92
N PHE A 37 -14.50 -10.34 8.13
CA PHE A 37 -13.65 -11.38 7.53
C PHE A 37 -14.48 -12.57 7.07
N PHE A 38 -13.93 -13.35 6.15
CA PHE A 38 -14.39 -14.72 5.90
C PHE A 38 -14.16 -15.58 7.15
N PRO A 39 -15.04 -16.57 7.44
CA PRO A 39 -14.89 -17.43 8.62
C PRO A 39 -13.48 -18.04 8.76
N ASN A 40 -12.92 -18.53 7.65
CA ASN A 40 -11.58 -19.13 7.63
C ASN A 40 -10.45 -18.14 7.98
N ARG A 41 -10.60 -16.86 7.61
CA ARG A 41 -9.63 -15.79 7.94
C ARG A 41 -9.87 -15.21 9.33
N LEU A 42 -11.10 -15.25 9.83
CA LEU A 42 -11.46 -14.78 11.16
C LEU A 42 -10.69 -15.56 12.24
N VAL A 43 -10.55 -16.88 12.10
CA VAL A 43 -9.82 -17.73 13.06
C VAL A 43 -8.37 -17.26 13.25
N ILE A 44 -7.67 -16.93 12.16
CA ILE A 44 -6.29 -16.43 12.22
C ILE A 44 -6.27 -15.00 12.76
N HIS A 45 -7.20 -14.17 12.27
CA HIS A 45 -7.33 -12.79 12.72
C HIS A 45 -7.57 -12.70 14.23
N GLU A 46 -8.47 -13.48 14.81
CA GLU A 46 -8.78 -13.43 16.25
C GLU A 46 -7.58 -13.75 17.13
N LYS A 47 -6.75 -14.72 16.74
CA LYS A 47 -5.51 -15.07 17.46
C LYS A 47 -4.56 -13.87 17.55
N ILE A 48 -4.43 -13.11 16.47
CA ILE A 48 -3.52 -11.96 16.37
C ILE A 48 -4.17 -10.70 16.96
N CYS A 49 -5.44 -10.47 16.65
CA CYS A 49 -6.21 -9.29 17.04
C CYS A 49 -6.43 -9.20 18.55
N LYS A 50 -6.49 -10.32 19.26
CA LYS A 50 -6.54 -10.33 20.74
C LYS A 50 -5.30 -9.71 21.36
N ASN A 51 -4.14 -9.86 20.71
CA ASN A 51 -2.87 -9.36 21.20
C ASN A 51 -2.45 -8.11 20.42
N LYS A 52 -3.24 -7.02 20.53
CA LYS A 52 -2.91 -5.69 19.98
C LYS A 52 -1.69 -5.11 20.68
N ARG A 53 -0.52 -5.74 20.54
CA ARG A 53 0.74 -5.11 20.93
C ARG A 53 0.90 -3.89 20.05
N LYS A 54 1.22 -2.75 20.66
CA LYS A 54 1.62 -1.57 19.89
C LYS A 54 2.80 -2.03 19.03
N PRO A 55 2.67 -2.05 17.70
CA PRO A 55 3.80 -2.40 16.86
C PRO A 55 4.92 -1.46 17.25
N GLN A 56 6.11 -2.02 17.52
CA GLN A 56 7.28 -1.20 17.72
C GLN A 56 7.44 -0.36 16.45
N VAL A 57 7.49 0.96 16.59
CA VAL A 57 7.72 1.85 15.45
C VAL A 57 9.12 1.51 14.96
N PHE A 58 9.19 0.78 13.84
CA PHE A 58 10.45 0.48 13.19
C PHE A 58 10.97 1.76 12.57
N ASP A 59 11.91 2.40 13.26
CA ASP A 59 12.52 3.62 12.78
C ASP A 59 13.47 3.28 11.62
N ILE A 60 12.97 3.52 10.40
CA ILE A 60 13.71 3.31 9.14
C ILE A 60 14.99 4.13 9.13
N HIS A 61 14.96 5.35 9.67
CA HIS A 61 16.14 6.21 9.71
C HIS A 61 17.17 5.63 10.68
N ALA A 62 16.74 5.22 11.87
CA ALA A 62 17.60 4.52 12.83
C ALA A 62 18.21 3.24 12.24
N MET A 63 17.42 2.44 11.52
CA MET A 63 17.92 1.23 10.86
C MET A 63 19.00 1.58 9.81
N ARG A 64 18.76 2.63 9.03
CA ARG A 64 19.68 3.07 7.96
C ARG A 64 21.00 3.60 8.51
N ILE A 65 20.97 4.34 9.61
CA ILE A 65 22.18 4.96 10.18
C ILE A 65 22.90 4.04 11.17
N ARG A 66 22.27 2.98 11.66
CA ARG A 66 22.86 2.04 12.61
C ARG A 66 24.19 1.48 12.08
N GLY A 67 25.23 1.52 12.90
CA GLY A 67 26.57 1.06 12.54
C GLY A 67 27.32 1.99 11.59
N THR A 68 26.69 3.06 11.10
CA THR A 68 27.37 4.09 10.32
C THR A 68 27.89 5.19 11.24
N VAL A 69 28.87 5.96 10.78
CA VAL A 69 29.37 7.14 11.50
C VAL A 69 28.27 8.16 11.81
N MET A 70 27.19 8.17 11.02
CA MET A 70 26.02 9.04 11.20
C MET A 70 25.20 8.68 12.46
N GLU A 71 25.34 7.47 13.02
CA GLU A 71 24.62 7.08 14.23
C GLU A 71 24.96 7.96 15.44
N LYS A 72 26.22 8.40 15.54
CA LYS A 72 26.70 9.33 16.59
C LYS A 72 26.08 10.72 16.46
N PHE A 73 25.58 11.05 15.27
CA PHE A 73 24.99 12.33 14.93
C PHE A 73 23.48 12.21 14.73
N LYS A 74 22.78 11.40 15.55
CA LYS A 74 21.30 11.38 15.68
C LYS A 74 20.69 12.72 16.13
N THR A 75 21.36 13.83 15.86
CA THR A 75 21.06 15.19 16.30
C THR A 75 19.62 15.54 15.94
N GLN A 76 18.78 15.57 16.98
CA GLN A 76 17.76 16.56 17.28
C GLN A 76 17.42 17.52 16.13
N ILE A 77 16.79 17.03 15.06
CA ILE A 77 16.05 17.91 14.18
C ILE A 77 14.79 18.31 14.96
N LYS A 78 14.88 19.37 15.77
CA LYS A 78 13.70 20.08 16.26
C LYS A 78 13.03 20.66 15.01
N THR A 79 11.79 20.27 14.77
CA THR A 79 10.99 20.69 13.61
C THR A 79 10.53 22.14 13.72
N GLU A 80 11.37 23.03 14.21
CA GLU A 80 11.00 24.41 14.56
C GLU A 80 11.40 25.41 13.47
N ASP A 81 12.36 25.07 12.61
CA ASP A 81 12.80 25.91 11.48
C ASP A 81 12.45 25.32 10.11
N LYS A 82 11.37 24.53 9.97
CA LYS A 82 10.92 24.14 8.64
C LYS A 82 10.22 25.35 8.02
N PRO A 83 10.76 25.98 6.95
CA PRO A 83 10.04 27.05 6.27
C PRO A 83 8.66 26.52 5.85
N ILE A 84 7.62 27.32 6.04
CA ILE A 84 6.26 27.04 5.57
C ILE A 84 6.31 27.14 4.04
N VAL A 85 6.82 26.09 3.40
CA VAL A 85 6.89 26.01 1.95
C VAL A 85 5.47 25.84 1.44
N LYS A 86 5.03 26.76 0.57
CA LYS A 86 3.69 26.74 -0.05
C LYS A 86 3.44 25.39 -0.69
N GLU A 87 2.49 24.64 -0.16
CA GLU A 87 2.12 23.33 -0.66
C GLU A 87 1.22 23.47 -1.91
N VAL A 88 1.50 22.67 -2.95
CA VAL A 88 0.75 22.64 -4.22
C VAL A 88 0.13 21.25 -4.39
N GLN A 89 -1.18 21.20 -4.60
CA GLN A 89 -1.91 19.95 -4.86
C GLN A 89 -1.92 19.62 -6.35
N CYS A 90 -1.63 18.36 -6.69
CA CYS A 90 -1.72 17.87 -8.06
C CYS A 90 -3.20 17.74 -8.47
N PRO A 91 -3.63 18.33 -9.61
CA PRO A 91 -5.03 18.28 -10.05
C PRO A 91 -5.47 16.88 -10.49
N THR A 92 -4.54 16.02 -10.91
CA THR A 92 -4.84 14.72 -11.49
C THR A 92 -4.89 13.58 -10.45
N CYS A 93 -4.02 13.61 -9.43
CA CYS A 93 -3.98 12.57 -8.40
C CYS A 93 -4.21 13.06 -6.97
N SER A 94 -4.50 14.35 -6.79
CA SER A 94 -4.79 14.99 -5.50
C SER A 94 -3.67 14.93 -4.45
N ARG A 95 -2.47 14.47 -4.80
CA ARG A 95 -1.29 14.45 -3.90
C ARG A 95 -0.72 15.86 -3.74
N THR A 96 -0.25 16.17 -2.54
CA THR A 96 0.33 17.46 -2.18
C THR A 96 1.85 17.42 -2.21
N PHE A 97 2.47 18.45 -2.78
CA PHE A 97 3.92 18.56 -2.94
C PHE A 97 4.42 19.96 -2.59
N ASN A 98 5.73 20.10 -2.38
CA ASN A 98 6.36 21.42 -2.47
C ASN A 98 6.35 21.90 -3.95
N PRO A 99 6.54 23.20 -4.23
CA PRO A 99 6.38 23.75 -5.59
C PRO A 99 7.34 23.14 -6.61
N GLU A 100 8.59 22.89 -6.21
CA GLU A 100 9.61 22.31 -7.09
C GLU A 100 9.27 20.85 -7.47
N ALA A 101 8.84 20.05 -6.49
CA ALA A 101 8.41 18.67 -6.72
C ALA A 101 7.09 18.63 -7.51
N ALA A 102 6.17 19.57 -7.28
CA ALA A 102 4.95 19.71 -8.08
C ALA A 102 5.28 19.97 -9.56
N GLY A 103 6.24 20.84 -9.85
CA GLY A 103 6.70 21.12 -11.22
C GLY A 103 7.19 19.90 -11.98
N ARG A 104 7.86 18.96 -11.28
CA ARG A 104 8.28 17.67 -11.88
C ARG A 104 7.16 16.63 -11.88
N HIS A 105 6.30 16.62 -10.87
CA HIS A 105 5.24 15.63 -10.70
C HIS A 105 4.07 15.83 -11.66
N ILE A 106 3.53 17.04 -11.77
CA ILE A 106 2.31 17.34 -12.54
C ILE A 106 2.37 16.84 -13.99
N PRO A 107 3.40 17.15 -14.80
CA PRO A 107 3.43 16.71 -16.20
C PRO A 107 3.53 15.19 -16.34
N ILE A 108 4.29 14.53 -15.45
CA ILE A 108 4.45 13.07 -15.45
C ILE A 108 3.16 12.40 -14.98
N CYS A 109 2.52 12.93 -13.93
CA CYS A 109 1.30 12.42 -13.36
C CYS A 109 0.13 12.55 -14.34
N ALA A 110 -0.01 13.71 -14.99
CA ALA A 110 -0.99 13.92 -16.04
C ALA A 110 -0.85 12.83 -17.12
N LYS A 111 0.36 12.62 -17.64
CA LYS A 111 0.62 11.59 -18.68
C LYS A 111 0.40 10.14 -18.20
N LYS A 112 0.67 9.83 -16.93
CA LYS A 112 0.57 8.46 -16.39
C LYS A 112 -0.84 8.07 -15.94
N VAL A 113 -1.61 9.00 -15.37
CA VAL A 113 -2.96 8.71 -14.86
C VAL A 113 -3.92 8.36 -15.99
N PHE A 114 -3.70 8.88 -17.20
CA PHE A 114 -4.45 8.43 -18.39
C PHE A 114 -4.24 6.95 -18.76
N LYS A 115 -3.31 6.22 -18.12
CA LYS A 115 -2.98 4.83 -18.48
C LYS A 115 -3.16 3.81 -17.34
N SER A 116 -3.58 4.21 -16.15
CA SER A 116 -3.56 3.32 -14.99
C SER A 116 -4.92 3.03 -14.35
N SER A 117 -6.05 3.30 -15.04
CA SER A 117 -7.39 2.97 -14.54
C SER A 117 -8.46 2.91 -15.65
N ILE A 118 -8.18 2.25 -16.77
CA ILE A 118 -9.24 1.82 -17.68
C ILE A 118 -9.24 0.29 -17.63
N ASP A 119 -10.18 -0.25 -16.86
CA ASP A 119 -10.76 -1.57 -17.15
C ASP A 119 -11.27 -1.54 -18.59
N ASP A 120 -10.91 -2.54 -19.39
CA ASP A 120 -11.05 -2.61 -20.86
C ASP A 120 -12.51 -2.61 -21.40
N ASN A 121 -13.47 -1.94 -20.75
CA ASN A 121 -14.88 -2.01 -21.15
C ASN A 121 -15.68 -0.69 -21.14
N GLN A 122 -15.05 0.47 -21.36
CA GLN A 122 -15.80 1.74 -21.52
C GLN A 122 -15.42 2.56 -22.77
N TYR A 123 -14.69 1.98 -23.73
CA TYR A 123 -14.23 2.68 -24.93
C TYR A 123 -15.34 2.84 -26.03
N GLU A 124 -16.50 2.21 -25.89
CA GLU A 124 -17.58 2.32 -26.88
C GLU A 124 -18.63 3.41 -26.54
N TYR A 125 -18.59 4.04 -25.36
CA TYR A 125 -19.64 4.99 -24.95
C TYR A 125 -19.44 6.44 -25.45
N PHE A 126 -18.23 6.81 -25.89
CA PHE A 126 -17.93 8.18 -26.35
C PHE A 126 -17.86 8.35 -27.88
N LYS A 127 -18.21 7.33 -28.67
CA LYS A 127 -18.21 7.39 -30.15
C LYS A 127 -19.57 7.67 -30.80
N VAL A 128 -20.64 7.97 -30.05
CA VAL A 128 -22.02 8.06 -30.61
C VAL A 128 -22.66 9.45 -30.49
N THR A 129 -21.94 10.50 -30.08
CA THR A 129 -22.55 11.84 -29.89
C THR A 129 -21.78 12.99 -30.50
N HIS A 130 -21.20 12.81 -31.69
CA HIS A 130 -20.96 13.92 -32.61
C HIS A 130 -21.38 13.50 -34.02
N HIS A 131 -22.56 13.99 -34.39
CA HIS A 131 -23.12 13.98 -35.74
C HIS A 131 -22.44 15.06 -36.60
#